data_AF-A0A0G0LES6-F1
#
_entry.id   AF-A0A0G0LES6-F1
#
_cell.length_a   1.000
_cell.length_b   1.000
_cell.length_c   1.000
_cell.angle_alpha   90.00
_cell.angle_beta   90.00
_cell.angle_gamma   90.00
#
_symmetry.space_group_name_H-M   'P 1'
#
loop_
_entity.id
_entity.type
_entity.pdbx_description
1 polymer ?
#
loop_
_entity_poly.entity_id
_entity_poly.type
_entity_poly.pdbx_seq_one_letter_code
_entity_poly.pdbx_strand_id
1 'polypeptide(L)' 'MQYKGLTLDKFQEEAIHAIEENHSVVVSAPTGSGKTLIADYIINRDIKKGIRVIYTSPIKALSNQKYPFVYQHQFFE' A
#
# COMPACT_ATOMS: atom_id res chain seq x y z
N MET A 1 8.72 -11.47 -5.91
CA MET A 1 8.87 -10.48 -4.82
C MET A 1 8.26 -11.03 -3.53
N GLN A 2 8.93 -10.87 -2.39
CA GLN A 2 8.41 -11.30 -1.09
C GLN A 2 8.11 -10.09 -0.20
N TYR A 3 6.96 -10.11 0.47
CA TYR A 3 6.56 -9.05 1.40
C TYR A 3 5.69 -9.61 2.52
N LYS A 4 6.03 -9.29 3.78
CA LYS A 4 5.35 -9.81 4.99
C LYS A 4 5.15 -11.34 5.01
N GLY A 5 6.14 -12.08 4.49
CA GLY A 5 6.10 -13.55 4.41
C GLY A 5 5.20 -14.12 3.31
N LEU A 6 4.64 -13.27 2.44
CA LEU A 6 3.85 -13.67 1.28
C LEU A 6 4.68 -13.52 0.00
N THR A 7 4.42 -14.41 -0.97
CA THR A 7 4.87 -14.23 -2.35
C THR A 7 3.81 -13.37 -3.05
N LEU A 8 4.24 -12.27 -3.65
CA LEU A 8 3.33 -11.37 -4.35
C LEU A 8 2.89 -11.97 -5.69
N ASP A 9 1.65 -11.69 -6.07
CA ASP A 9 1.14 -12.04 -7.39
C ASP A 9 1.76 -11.10 -8.44
N LYS A 10 1.88 -11.58 -9.68
CA LYS A 10 2.51 -10.84 -10.79
C LYS A 10 1.97 -9.41 -10.95
N PHE A 11 0.65 -9.22 -10.87
CA PHE A 11 0.04 -7.89 -11.02
C PHE A 11 0.39 -6.93 -9.87
N GLN A 12 0.66 -7.47 -8.67
CA GLN A 12 1.09 -6.68 -7.52
C GLN A 12 2.52 -6.22 -7.71
N GLU A 13 3.40 -7.10 -8.20
CA GLU A 13 4.80 -6.79 -8.52
C GLU A 13 4.89 -5.73 -9.62
N GLU A 14 4.15 -5.91 -10.72
CA GLU A 14 4.09 -4.96 -11.83
C GLU A 14 3.63 -3.57 -11.36
N ALA A 15 2.59 -3.51 -10.52
CA ALA A 15 2.11 -2.25 -9.96
C ALA A 15 3.16 -1.58 -9.06
N ILE A 16 3.85 -2.34 -8.21
CA ILE A 16 4.88 -1.81 -7.33
C ILE A 16 6.06 -1.26 -8.14
N HIS A 17 6.54 -2.02 -9.12
CA HIS A 17 7.66 -1.59 -9.97
C HIS A 17 7.32 -0.32 -10.75
N ALA A 18 6.13 -0.23 -11.34
CA ALA A 18 5.71 0.99 -12.03
C ALA A 18 5.72 2.21 -11.07
N ILE A 19 5.29 2.05 -9.82
CA ILE A 19 5.34 3.13 -8.82
C ILE A 19 6.79 3.45 -8.41
N GLU A 20 7.69 2.46 -8.33
CA GLU A 20 9.13 2.68 -8.09
C GLU A 20 9.80 3.48 -9.20
N GLU A 21 9.34 3.33 -10.44
CA GLU A 21 9.76 4.13 -11.60
C GLU A 21 9.08 5.50 -11.67
N ASN A 22 8.37 5.92 -10.61
CA ASN A 22 7.60 7.16 -10.51
C ASN A 22 6.43 7.27 -11.51
N HIS A 23 5.86 6.14 -11.95
CA HIS A 23 4.62 6.14 -12.73
C HIS A 23 3.37 6.12 -11.84
N SER A 24 2.29 6.74 -12.35
CA SER A 24 0.96 6.60 -11.75
C SER A 24 0.30 5.30 -12.21
N VAL A 25 -0.34 4.58 -11.29
CA VAL A 25 -0.90 3.25 -11.57
C VAL A 25 -2.38 3.19 -11.19
N VAL A 26 -3.18 2.57 -12.06
CA VAL A 26 -4.57 2.16 -11.76
C VAL A 26 -4.61 0.64 -11.69
N VAL A 27 -4.96 0.09 -10.54
CA VAL A 27 -5.05 -1.36 -10.34
C VAL A 27 -6.52 -1.80 -10.39
N SER A 28 -6.88 -2.55 -11.42
CA SER A 28 -8.18 -3.21 -11.55
C SER A 28 -8.05 -4.70 -11.25
N ALA A 29 -8.57 -5.13 -10.09
CA ALA A 29 -8.63 -6.54 -9.72
C ALA A 29 -9.86 -6.77 -8.82
N PRO A 30 -10.39 -8.02 -8.72
CA PRO A 30 -11.51 -8.34 -7.83
C PRO A 30 -11.22 -8.06 -6.34
N THR A 31 -12.27 -7.84 -5.56
CA THR A 31 -12.15 -7.77 -4.09
C THR A 31 -11.67 -9.13 -3.55
N GLY A 32 -10.75 -9.12 -2.59
CA GLY A 32 -10.10 -10.33 -2.10
C GLY A 32 -8.78 -10.68 -2.80
N SER A 33 -8.49 -10.12 -3.99
CA SER A 33 -7.23 -10.38 -4.71
C SER A 33 -5.98 -9.72 -4.10
N GLY A 34 -6.07 -9.09 -2.93
CA GLY A 34 -4.90 -8.52 -2.27
C GLY A 34 -4.41 -7.16 -2.81
N LYS A 35 -5.21 -6.39 -3.55
CA LYS A 35 -4.86 -5.01 -4.01
C LYS A 35 -4.30 -4.13 -2.87
N THR A 36 -4.78 -4.35 -1.66
CA THR A 36 -4.36 -3.64 -0.45
C THR A 36 -2.89 -3.86 -0.09
N LEU A 37 -2.28 -4.99 -0.47
CA LEU A 37 -0.85 -5.25 -0.25
C LEU A 37 0.03 -4.30 -1.05
N ILE A 38 -0.42 -3.89 -2.25
CA ILE A 38 0.29 -2.91 -3.08
C ILE A 38 0.38 -1.59 -2.31
N ALA A 39 -0.75 -1.08 -1.82
CA ALA A 39 -0.78 0.17 -1.06
C ALA A 39 0.06 0.10 0.22
N ASP A 40 0.00 -1.02 0.96
CA ASP A 40 0.81 -1.26 2.16
C ASP A 40 2.31 -1.21 1.89
N TYR A 41 2.75 -1.86 0.82
CA TYR A 41 4.14 -1.87 0.41
C TYR A 41 4.63 -0.43 0.14
N ILE A 42 3.88 0.32 -0.68
CA ILE A 42 4.24 1.69 -1.06
C ILE A 42 4.25 2.62 0.15
N ILE A 43 3.22 2.56 1.01
CA ILE A 43 3.16 3.35 2.24
C ILE A 43 4.37 3.05 3.14
N ASN A 44 4.69 1.78 3.38
CA ASN A 44 5.81 1.40 4.24
C ASN A 44 7.16 1.87 3.66
N ARG A 45 7.34 1.74 2.34
CA ARG A 45 8.54 2.19 1.62
C ARG A 45 8.71 3.70 1.72
N ASP A 46 7.65 4.46 1.46
CA ASP A 46 7.73 5.91 1.31
C ASP A 46 7.82 6.63 2.66
N ILE A 47 7.12 6.14 3.70
CA ILE A 47 7.30 6.65 5.06
C ILE A 47 8.77 6.50 5.51
N LYS A 48 9.41 5.36 5.24
CA LYS A 48 10.83 5.14 5.56
C LYS A 48 11.79 6.08 4.82
N LYS A 49 11.36 6.63 3.69
CA LYS A 49 12.10 7.64 2.92
C LYS A 49 11.78 9.07 3.36
N GLY A 50 10.94 9.26 4.39
CA GLY A 50 10.46 10.58 4.81
C GLY A 50 9.45 11.20 3.83
N ILE A 51 8.90 10.41 2.90
CA ILE A 51 7.91 10.86 1.91
C ILE A 51 6.52 10.76 2.55
N ARG A 52 5.75 11.84 2.43
CA ARG A 52 4.37 11.88 2.91
C ARG A 52 3.45 11.11 1.95
N VAL A 53 2.63 10.21 2.49
CA VAL A 53 1.64 9.44 1.73
C VAL A 53 0.24 9.72 2.25
N ILE A 54 -0.72 9.91 1.33
CA ILE A 54 -2.13 10.09 1.67
C ILE A 54 -2.90 8.87 1.19
N TYR A 55 -3.53 8.15 2.12
CA TYR A 55 -4.44 7.05 1.83
C TYR A 55 -5.90 7.52 1.95
N THR A 56 -6.66 7.43 0.86
CA THR A 56 -8.08 7.81 0.82
C THR A 56 -8.97 6.59 0.69
N SER A 57 -10.09 6.58 1.40
CA SER A 57 -11.15 5.58 1.25
C SER A 57 -12.51 6.26 1.14
N PRO A 58 -13.50 5.64 0.48
CA PRO A 58 -14.77 6.30 0.16
C PRO A 58 -15.68 6.54 1.37
N ILE A 59 -15.50 5.83 2.49
CA ILE A 59 -16.30 6.00 3.70
C ILE A 59 -15.44 5.94 4.96
N LYS A 60 -15.79 6.75 5.97
CA LYS A 60 -15.04 6.88 7.24
C LYS A 60 -14.85 5.55 7.97
N ALA A 61 -15.85 4.66 7.93
CA ALA A 61 -15.76 3.35 8.59
C ALA A 61 -14.62 2.49 8.03
N LEU A 62 -14.40 2.51 6.71
CA LEU A 62 -13.30 1.79 6.07
C LEU A 62 -11.94 2.44 6.36
N SER A 63 -11.90 3.78 6.41
CA SER A 63 -10.71 4.50 6.87
C SER A 63 -10.35 4.11 8.31
N ASN A 64 -11.32 4.05 9.22
CA ASN A 64 -11.11 3.65 10.61
C ASN A 64 -10.62 2.20 10.73
N GLN A 65 -11.19 1.27 9.95
CA GLN A 65 -10.74 -0.12 9.92
C GLN A 65 -9.29 -0.24 9.41
N LYS A 66 -8.86 0.66 8.52
CA LYS A 66 -7.51 0.68 7.96
C LYS A 66 -6.53 1.55 8.75
N TYR A 67 -7.02 2.40 9.65
CA TYR A 67 -6.22 3.32 10.44
C TYR A 67 -5.12 2.62 11.25
N PRO A 68 -5.37 1.54 12.02
CA PRO A 68 -4.32 0.84 12.77
C PRO A 68 -3.22 0.29 11.87
N PHE A 69 -3.56 -0.09 10.63
CA PHE A 69 -2.62 -0.65 9.66
C PHE A 69 -1.74 0.42 9.01
N VAL A 70 -2.29 1.61 8.75
CA VAL A 70 -1.58 2.72 8.08
C VAL A 70 -0.76 3.55 9.07
N TYR A 71 -1.23 3.70 10.32
CA TYR A 71 -0.63 4.62 11.31
C TYR A 71 0.27 3.94 12.36
N GLN A 72 0.44 2.61 12.36
CA GLN A 72 1.30 1.93 13.34
C GLN A 72 2.78 2.34 13.30
N HIS A 73 3.20 3.09 12.27
CA HIS A 73 4.59 3.53 12.05
C HIS A 73 4.82 5.04 12.25
N GLN A 74 3.83 5.82 12.70
CA GLN A 74 3.94 7.29 12.76
C GLN A 74 4.12 7.89 14.17
N PHE A 75 4.37 7.07 15.20
CA PHE A 75 4.69 7.57 16.54
C PHE A 75 5.81 6.73 17.19
N PHE A 76 7.03 6.87 16.67
CA PHE A 76 8.25 6.74 17.43
C PHE A 76 9.10 7.97 17.13
N GLU A 77 8.68 9.11 17.71
CA GLU A 77 9.59 10.10 18.28
C GLU A 77 9.37 10.09 19.79
#